data_AF-A0A353HPY8-F1
#
_entry.id   AF-A0A353HPY8-F1
#
_cell.length_a   1.000
_cell.length_b   1.000
_cell.length_c   1.000
_cell.angle_alpha   90.00
_cell.angle_beta   90.00
_cell.angle_gamma   90.00
#
_symmetry.space_group_name_H-M   'P 1'
#
loop_
_entity.id
_entity.type
_entity.pdbx_description
1 polymer ?
#
loop_
_entity_poly.entity_id
_entity_poly.type
_entity_poly.pdbx_seq_one_letter_code
_entity_poly.pdbx_strand_id
1 'polypeptide(L)'
;MAFASDKHPAYGEVATLIAISFGWFMLASVLAVLDGFPVSAAPFSDTSLIGLIVTELVLGVLALGYLRYRGYVLQELLPRPGWRGCLEGALLCGAGIAACTVVDALLPARPGAVEPVAQMLANARPTMIVVLAVSVLNGLYEETFLLGYLVRGFASFGASFAVGLSVLVRLLYHRYQGPAGAVSVVMFGIVLGAAY
;
A
#
# COMPACT_ATOMS: atom_id res chain seq x y z
N MET A 1 24.10 -7.40 0.17
CA MET A 1 24.50 -6.01 -0.16
C MET A 1 24.18 -5.20 1.10
N ALA A 2 25.19 -4.86 1.90
CA ALA A 2 24.98 -4.12 3.14
C ALA A 2 24.61 -2.67 2.80
N PHE A 3 23.50 -2.18 3.35
CA PHE A 3 23.12 -0.77 3.26
C PHE A 3 24.17 0.07 3.98
N ALA A 4 24.53 1.22 3.42
CA ALA A 4 25.48 2.16 4.02
C ALA A 4 24.86 3.03 5.14
N SER A 5 23.68 2.64 5.65
CA SER A 5 22.96 3.36 6.69
C SER A 5 22.79 2.44 7.89
N ASP A 6 23.81 2.35 8.75
CA ASP A 6 23.74 1.85 10.14
C ASP A 6 22.75 2.66 11.02
N LYS A 7 22.02 3.62 10.42
CA LYS A 7 21.04 4.46 11.07
C LYS A 7 19.72 3.71 11.21
N HIS A 8 19.47 3.18 12.40
CA HIS A 8 18.14 2.76 12.80
C HIS A 8 17.19 3.97 12.80
N PRO A 9 16.02 3.87 12.14
CA PRO A 9 15.06 4.95 12.14
C PRO A 9 14.50 5.11 13.55
N ALA A 10 14.53 6.34 14.08
CA ALA A 10 13.94 6.61 15.39
C ALA A 10 12.41 6.46 15.32
N TYR A 11 11.77 5.93 16.36
CA TYR A 11 10.31 5.73 16.36
C TYR A 11 9.50 6.99 16.01
N GLY A 12 9.92 8.16 16.51
CA GLY A 12 9.27 9.44 16.17
C GLY A 12 9.45 9.84 14.70
N GLU A 13 10.57 9.47 14.09
CA GLU A 13 10.83 9.72 12.67
C GLU A 13 9.91 8.86 11.78
N VAL A 14 9.73 7.59 12.18
CA VAL A 14 8.84 6.63 11.54
C VAL A 14 7.38 7.07 11.65
N ALA A 15 6.94 7.45 12.85
CA ALA A 15 5.59 7.95 13.07
C ALA A 15 5.31 9.20 12.21
N THR A 16 6.29 10.12 12.12
CA THR A 16 6.18 11.32 11.28
C THR A 16 6.07 10.96 9.80
N LEU A 17 6.92 10.05 9.31
CA LEU A 17 6.84 9.59 7.92
C LEU A 17 5.49 8.94 7.62
N ILE A 18 5.02 8.03 8.48
CA ILE A 18 3.71 7.37 8.32
C ILE A 18 2.59 8.41 8.31
N ALA A 19 2.65 9.41 9.19
CA ALA A 19 1.66 10.48 9.23
C ALA A 19 1.63 11.30 7.93
N ILE A 20 2.79 11.67 7.39
CA ILE A 20 2.90 12.41 6.11
C ILE A 20 2.40 11.54 4.95
N SER A 21 2.88 10.30 4.84
CA SER A 21 2.63 9.46 3.68
C SER A 21 1.25 8.80 3.69
N PHE A 22 0.76 8.39 4.85
CA PHE A 22 -0.42 7.53 4.96
C PHE A 22 -1.47 8.08 5.91
N GLY A 23 -1.18 9.11 6.71
CA GLY A 23 -2.10 9.62 7.73
C GLY A 23 -3.44 10.05 7.16
N TRP A 24 -3.44 10.75 6.01
CA TRP A 24 -4.67 11.13 5.32
C TRP A 24 -5.49 9.90 4.86
N PHE A 25 -4.85 8.91 4.23
CA PHE A 25 -5.51 7.70 3.77
C PHE A 25 -6.03 6.83 4.93
N MET A 26 -5.29 6.75 6.04
CA MET A 26 -5.75 6.08 7.26
C MET A 26 -6.98 6.77 7.85
N LEU A 27 -6.96 8.11 7.95
CA LEU A 27 -8.11 8.86 8.45
C LEU A 27 -9.34 8.66 7.54
N ALA A 28 -9.18 8.81 6.24
CA ALA A 28 -10.25 8.59 5.27
C ALA A 28 -10.81 7.15 5.35
N SER A 29 -9.92 6.17 5.52
CA SER A 29 -10.28 4.76 5.67
C SER A 29 -11.09 4.50 6.95
N VAL A 30 -10.70 5.10 8.07
CA VAL A 30 -11.45 5.01 9.34
C VAL A 30 -12.81 5.69 9.22
N LEU A 31 -12.88 6.89 8.65
CA LEU A 31 -14.14 7.60 8.43
C LEU A 31 -15.09 6.80 7.54
N ALA A 32 -14.59 6.18 6.47
CA ALA A 32 -15.41 5.31 5.62
C ALA A 32 -16.00 4.12 6.39
N VAL A 33 -15.26 3.53 7.34
CA VAL A 33 -15.78 2.46 8.21
C VAL A 33 -16.84 3.00 9.17
N LEU A 34 -16.62 4.17 9.77
CA LEU A 34 -17.57 4.81 10.68
C LEU A 34 -18.88 5.21 9.98
N ASP A 35 -18.79 5.59 8.71
CA ASP A 35 -19.94 5.91 7.85
C ASP A 35 -20.61 4.66 7.25
N GLY A 36 -20.21 3.45 7.67
CA GLY A 36 -20.83 2.21 7.23
C GLY A 36 -20.49 1.81 5.80
N PHE A 37 -19.29 2.15 5.33
CA PHE A 37 -18.79 1.92 3.97
C PHE A 37 -19.64 2.62 2.90
N PRO A 38 -19.59 3.96 2.79
CA PRO A 38 -20.42 4.70 1.84
C PRO A 38 -19.94 4.47 0.39
N VAL A 39 -20.39 3.37 -0.23
CA VAL A 39 -19.91 2.98 -1.56
C VAL A 39 -20.53 3.80 -2.71
N SER A 40 -21.67 4.44 -2.45
CA SER A 40 -22.42 5.23 -3.44
C SER A 40 -21.87 6.65 -3.66
N ALA A 41 -20.91 7.11 -2.85
CA ALA A 41 -20.47 8.51 -2.88
C ALA A 41 -19.40 8.83 -3.95
N ALA A 42 -18.59 7.86 -4.39
CA ALA A 42 -17.61 8.06 -5.47
C ALA A 42 -17.09 6.72 -6.06
N PRO A 43 -17.60 6.25 -7.21
CA PRO A 43 -17.02 5.08 -7.89
C PRO A 43 -15.61 5.40 -8.43
N PHE A 44 -14.81 4.36 -8.66
CA PHE A 44 -13.53 4.53 -9.34
C PHE A 44 -13.74 5.11 -10.74
N SER A 45 -13.30 6.35 -10.91
CA SER A 45 -13.36 7.14 -12.14
C SER A 45 -11.98 7.71 -12.45
N ASP A 46 -11.78 8.18 -13.69
CA ASP A 46 -10.55 8.85 -14.07
C ASP A 46 -10.24 10.04 -13.15
N THR A 47 -11.24 10.87 -12.86
CA THR A 47 -11.08 12.03 -11.97
C THR A 47 -10.64 11.62 -10.57
N SER A 48 -11.26 10.60 -9.98
CA SER A 48 -10.88 10.16 -8.62
C SER A 48 -9.48 9.54 -8.58
N LEU A 49 -9.10 8.76 -9.59
CA LEU A 49 -7.78 8.11 -9.65
C LEU A 49 -6.66 9.11 -9.99
N ILE A 50 -6.92 10.09 -10.85
CA ILE A 50 -5.98 11.20 -11.07
C ILE A 50 -5.83 12.03 -9.80
N GLY A 51 -6.93 12.28 -9.06
CA GLY A 51 -6.88 12.94 -7.75
C GLY A 51 -6.02 12.18 -6.74
N LEU A 52 -6.12 10.85 -6.71
CA LEU A 52 -5.25 9.99 -5.91
C LEU A 52 -3.79 10.16 -6.30
N ILE A 53 -3.46 10.03 -7.59
CA ILE A 53 -2.10 10.21 -8.11
C ILE A 53 -1.52 11.56 -7.70
N VAL A 54 -2.27 12.66 -7.88
CA VAL A 54 -1.81 14.00 -7.50
C VAL A 54 -1.55 14.08 -5.99
N THR A 55 -2.43 13.50 -5.19
CA THR A 55 -2.27 13.45 -3.72
C THR A 55 -1.01 12.69 -3.34
N GLU A 56 -0.79 11.50 -3.90
CA GLU A 56 0.40 10.69 -3.64
C GLU A 56 1.70 11.37 -4.08
N LEU A 57 1.69 12.08 -5.21
CA LEU A 57 2.84 12.85 -5.66
C LEU A 57 3.18 13.96 -4.67
N VAL A 58 2.18 14.70 -4.19
CA VAL A 58 2.38 15.76 -3.18
C VAL A 58 2.92 15.17 -1.87
N LEU A 59 2.24 14.18 -1.31
CA LEU A 59 2.66 13.54 -0.05
C LEU A 59 4.01 12.85 -0.19
N GLY A 60 4.29 12.27 -1.36
CA GLY A 60 5.54 11.57 -1.67
C GLY A 60 6.72 12.54 -1.73
N VAL A 61 6.55 13.69 -2.37
CA VAL A 61 7.55 14.76 -2.37
C VAL A 61 7.82 15.27 -0.95
N LEU A 62 6.77 15.49 -0.15
CA LEU A 62 6.92 15.91 1.24
C LEU A 62 7.66 14.86 2.09
N ALA A 63 7.29 13.59 1.96
CA ALA A 63 7.90 12.48 2.68
C ALA A 63 9.37 12.27 2.28
N LEU A 64 9.68 12.29 0.98
CA LEU A 64 11.05 12.19 0.49
C LEU A 64 11.89 13.42 0.89
N GLY A 65 11.31 14.62 0.85
CA GLY A 65 11.95 15.84 1.33
C GLY A 65 12.28 15.77 2.82
N TYR A 66 11.35 15.24 3.63
CA TYR A 66 11.57 14.97 5.05
C TYR A 66 12.72 13.96 5.24
N LEU A 67 12.72 12.82 4.55
CA LEU A 67 13.80 11.83 4.66
C LEU A 67 15.15 12.41 4.22
N ARG A 68 15.17 13.22 3.16
CA ARG A 68 16.39 13.90 2.70
C ARG A 68 16.93 14.88 3.73
N TYR A 69 16.04 15.64 4.38
CA TYR A 69 16.38 16.54 5.50
C TYR A 69 16.97 15.76 6.68
N ARG A 70 16.46 14.55 6.94
CA ARG A 70 16.95 13.63 7.97
C ARG A 70 18.25 12.90 7.56
N GLY A 71 18.80 13.18 6.38
CA GLY A 71 20.09 12.65 5.93
C GLY A 71 20.01 11.30 5.21
N TYR A 72 18.82 10.82 4.83
CA TYR A 72 18.69 9.58 4.06
C TYR A 72 19.14 9.75 2.61
N VAL A 73 19.77 8.72 2.07
CA VAL A 73 20.14 8.61 0.65
C VAL A 73 18.93 8.06 -0.12
N LEU A 74 18.15 8.94 -0.73
CA LEU A 74 16.87 8.57 -1.36
C LEU A 74 17.01 7.50 -2.47
N GLN A 75 18.15 7.44 -3.14
CA GLN A 75 18.43 6.45 -4.19
C GLN A 75 18.45 5.00 -3.68
N GLU A 76 18.61 4.80 -2.37
CA GLU A 76 18.59 3.49 -1.74
C GLU A 76 17.17 3.04 -1.41
N LEU A 77 16.21 3.97 -1.32
CA LEU A 77 14.81 3.70 -1.03
C LEU A 77 14.02 3.34 -2.29
N LEU A 78 14.38 3.96 -3.42
CA LEU A 78 13.67 3.79 -4.68
C LEU A 78 13.96 2.43 -5.33
N PRO A 79 12.95 1.78 -5.92
CA PRO A 79 13.17 0.56 -6.69
C PRO A 79 14.04 0.85 -7.93
N ARG A 80 14.88 -0.12 -8.30
CA ARG A 80 15.73 -0.04 -9.49
C ARG A 80 15.09 -0.86 -10.61
N PRO A 81 14.46 -0.22 -11.61
CA PRO A 81 13.78 -0.95 -12.67
C PRO A 81 14.78 -1.77 -13.49
N GLY A 82 14.39 -3.00 -13.83
CA GLY A 82 15.17 -3.90 -14.66
C GLY A 82 14.38 -5.17 -14.96
N TRP A 83 14.75 -5.89 -16.02
CA TRP A 83 13.95 -7.04 -16.49
C TRP A 83 13.77 -8.15 -15.46
N ARG A 84 14.80 -8.39 -14.66
CA ARG A 84 14.70 -9.32 -13.53
C ARG A 84 13.67 -8.85 -12.51
N GLY A 85 13.69 -7.57 -12.15
CA GLY A 85 12.70 -6.98 -11.25
C GLY A 85 11.28 -7.02 -11.82
N CYS A 86 11.12 -6.88 -13.14
CA CYS A 86 9.82 -7.06 -13.79
C CYS A 86 9.31 -8.50 -13.67
N LEU A 87 10.19 -9.50 -13.84
CA LEU A 87 9.83 -10.91 -13.65
C LEU A 87 9.47 -11.20 -12.19
N GLU A 88 10.27 -10.72 -11.25
CA GLU A 88 9.99 -10.83 -9.80
C GLU A 88 8.64 -10.18 -9.47
N GLY A 89 8.37 -8.97 -9.99
CA GLY A 89 7.09 -8.29 -9.84
C GLY A 89 5.90 -9.07 -10.45
N ALA A 90 6.08 -9.69 -11.61
CA ALA A 90 5.05 -10.52 -12.23
C ALA A 90 4.75 -11.78 -11.40
N LEU A 91 5.78 -12.42 -10.85
CA LEU A 91 5.63 -13.56 -9.94
C LEU A 91 4.92 -13.17 -8.64
N LEU A 92 5.28 -12.02 -8.06
CA LEU A 92 4.63 -11.48 -6.87
C LEU A 92 3.17 -11.09 -7.14
N CYS A 93 2.87 -10.53 -8.31
CA CYS A 93 1.50 -10.26 -8.73
C CYS A 93 0.68 -11.56 -8.80
N GLY A 94 1.22 -12.60 -9.44
CA GLY A 94 0.59 -13.93 -9.49
C GLY A 94 0.38 -14.54 -8.10
N ALA A 95 1.37 -14.46 -7.21
CA ALA A 95 1.27 -14.94 -5.84
C ALA A 95 0.23 -14.14 -5.03
N GLY A 96 0.17 -12.82 -5.21
CA GLY A 96 -0.82 -11.95 -4.58
C GLY A 96 -2.24 -12.28 -5.03
N ILE A 97 -2.46 -12.49 -6.34
CA ILE A 97 -3.75 -12.93 -6.89
C ILE A 97 -4.15 -14.28 -6.29
N ALA A 98 -3.24 -15.25 -6.28
CA ALA A 98 -3.50 -16.57 -5.71
C ALA A 98 -3.86 -16.49 -4.22
N ALA A 99 -3.15 -15.68 -3.45
CA ALA A 99 -3.44 -15.45 -2.04
C ALA A 99 -4.83 -14.84 -1.82
N CYS A 100 -5.21 -13.84 -2.64
CA CYS A 100 -6.55 -13.24 -2.59
C CYS A 100 -7.64 -14.25 -2.98
N THR A 101 -7.41 -15.09 -3.99
CA THR A 101 -8.35 -16.16 -4.37
C THR A 101 -8.56 -17.17 -3.24
N VAL A 102 -7.52 -17.49 -2.47
CA VAL A 102 -7.67 -18.34 -1.27
C VAL A 102 -8.54 -17.66 -0.22
N VAL A 103 -8.37 -16.36 0.00
CA VAL A 103 -9.22 -15.59 0.92
C VAL A 103 -10.69 -15.66 0.48
N ASP A 104 -10.97 -15.41 -0.80
CA ASP A 104 -12.33 -15.45 -1.34
C ASP A 104 -12.97 -16.86 -1.19
N ALA A 105 -12.17 -17.92 -1.33
CA ALA A 105 -12.63 -19.30 -1.15
C ALA A 105 -12.92 -19.65 0.33
N LEU A 106 -12.15 -19.09 1.27
CA LEU A 106 -12.29 -19.36 2.71
C LEU A 106 -13.31 -18.46 3.41
N LEU A 107 -13.55 -17.27 2.86
CA LEU A 107 -14.48 -16.27 3.38
C LEU A 107 -15.58 -16.00 2.36
N PRO A 108 -16.45 -16.98 2.06
CA PRO A 108 -17.52 -16.79 1.09
C PRO A 108 -18.42 -15.64 1.53
N ALA A 109 -18.83 -14.83 0.55
CA ALA A 109 -19.75 -13.73 0.77
C ALA A 109 -21.00 -14.23 1.50
N ARG A 110 -21.40 -13.52 2.56
CA ARG A 110 -22.65 -13.85 3.26
C ARG A 110 -23.81 -13.60 2.29
N PRO A 111 -24.79 -14.52 2.19
CA PRO A 111 -25.96 -14.30 1.34
C PRO A 111 -26.61 -12.95 1.66
N GLY A 112 -26.72 -12.06 0.66
CA GLY A 112 -27.29 -10.71 0.79
C GLY A 112 -26.33 -9.61 1.28
N ALA A 113 -25.08 -9.94 1.66
CA ALA A 113 -24.05 -8.94 1.93
C ALA A 113 -23.22 -8.71 0.66
N VAL A 114 -23.14 -7.47 0.20
CA VAL A 114 -22.25 -7.09 -0.90
C VAL A 114 -21.04 -6.39 -0.30
N GLU A 115 -19.85 -6.98 -0.46
CA GLU A 115 -18.60 -6.40 0.03
C GLU A 115 -18.37 -5.00 -0.54
N PRO A 116 -17.92 -4.02 0.26
CA PRO A 116 -17.70 -2.65 -0.19
C PRO A 116 -16.82 -2.55 -1.44
N VAL A 117 -15.70 -3.26 -1.46
CA VAL A 117 -14.79 -3.27 -2.62
C VAL A 117 -15.46 -3.81 -3.88
N ALA A 118 -16.32 -4.82 -3.78
CA ALA A 118 -17.05 -5.36 -4.92
C ALA A 118 -18.04 -4.34 -5.51
N GLN A 119 -18.72 -3.57 -4.64
CA GLN A 119 -19.61 -2.48 -5.07
C GLN A 119 -18.83 -1.33 -5.74
N MET A 120 -17.65 -0.98 -5.23
CA MET A 120 -16.78 0.03 -5.84
C MET A 120 -16.35 -0.40 -7.25
N LEU A 121 -15.97 -1.67 -7.41
CA LEU A 121 -15.56 -2.23 -8.69
C LEU A 121 -16.71 -2.37 -9.70
N ALA A 122 -17.91 -2.74 -9.26
CA ALA A 122 -19.07 -2.87 -10.15
C ALA A 122 -19.40 -1.55 -10.88
N ASN A 123 -19.18 -0.42 -10.20
CA ASN A 123 -19.43 0.91 -10.72
C ASN A 123 -18.17 1.59 -11.30
N ALA A 124 -17.02 0.92 -11.27
CA ALA A 124 -15.77 1.46 -11.77
C ALA A 124 -15.81 1.67 -13.29
N ARG A 125 -15.45 2.86 -13.75
CA ARG A 125 -15.34 3.20 -15.17
C ARG A 125 -14.05 3.97 -15.51
N PRO A 126 -12.86 3.55 -15.02
CA PRO A 126 -11.63 4.21 -15.41
C PRO A 126 -11.16 3.78 -16.80
N THR A 127 -10.47 4.67 -17.50
CA THR A 127 -9.77 4.34 -18.73
C THR A 127 -8.52 3.52 -18.44
N MET A 128 -8.12 2.67 -19.39
CA MET A 128 -6.94 1.81 -19.23
C MET A 128 -5.67 2.61 -18.95
N ILE A 129 -5.51 3.78 -19.56
CA ILE A 129 -4.33 4.63 -19.34
C ILE A 129 -4.25 5.11 -17.89
N VAL A 130 -5.38 5.48 -17.27
CA VAL A 130 -5.43 5.89 -15.87
C VAL A 130 -5.19 4.70 -14.95
N VAL A 131 -5.74 3.52 -15.26
CA VAL A 131 -5.47 2.28 -14.52
C VAL A 131 -3.97 1.96 -14.50
N LEU A 132 -3.30 2.00 -15.66
CA LEU A 132 -1.87 1.77 -15.74
C LEU A 132 -1.06 2.82 -14.97
N ALA A 133 -1.43 4.09 -15.10
CA ALA A 133 -0.76 5.19 -14.40
C ALA A 133 -0.87 5.04 -12.88
N VAL A 134 -2.08 4.74 -12.36
CA VAL A 134 -2.26 4.55 -10.92
C VAL A 134 -1.56 3.30 -10.44
N SER A 135 -1.62 2.16 -11.16
CA SER A 135 -0.93 0.93 -10.74
C SER A 135 0.59 1.13 -10.60
N VAL A 136 1.20 1.94 -11.49
CA VAL A 136 2.64 2.23 -11.41
C VAL A 136 2.93 3.23 -10.29
N LEU A 137 2.20 4.35 -10.21
CA LEU A 137 2.52 5.43 -9.27
C LEU A 137 2.15 5.07 -7.83
N ASN A 138 0.97 4.50 -7.59
CA ASN A 138 0.56 4.02 -6.27
C ASN A 138 1.48 2.88 -5.81
N GLY A 139 1.78 1.91 -6.68
CA GLY A 139 2.72 0.84 -6.33
C GLY A 139 4.11 1.37 -5.99
N LEU A 140 4.66 2.29 -6.80
CA LEU A 140 5.94 2.94 -6.51
C LEU A 140 5.91 3.69 -5.18
N TYR A 141 4.84 4.45 -4.93
CA TYR A 141 4.64 5.23 -3.71
C TYR A 141 4.62 4.32 -2.48
N GLU A 142 3.74 3.33 -2.46
CA GLU A 142 3.57 2.42 -1.34
C GLU A 142 4.84 1.62 -1.07
N GLU A 143 5.43 0.98 -2.09
CA GLU A 143 6.59 0.12 -1.87
C GLU A 143 7.86 0.89 -1.49
N THR A 144 8.00 2.15 -1.92
CA THR A 144 9.12 3.01 -1.49
C THR A 144 9.10 3.23 0.02
N PHE A 145 7.93 3.55 0.58
CA PHE A 145 7.83 3.86 2.02
C PHE A 145 7.64 2.60 2.87
N LEU A 146 6.82 1.65 2.43
CA LEU A 146 6.53 0.44 3.20
C LEU A 146 7.71 -0.54 3.17
N LEU A 147 8.11 -1.00 1.99
CA LEU A 147 9.21 -1.97 1.90
C LEU A 147 10.58 -1.29 1.92
N GLY A 148 10.75 -0.23 1.13
CA GLY A 148 12.01 0.50 0.99
C GLY A 148 12.47 1.17 2.28
N TYR A 149 11.55 1.76 3.06
CA TYR A 149 11.87 2.42 4.31
C TYR A 149 11.51 1.61 5.55
N LEU A 150 10.24 1.20 5.74
CA LEU A 150 9.84 0.54 7.00
C LEU A 150 10.44 -0.87 7.13
N VAL A 151 10.23 -1.75 6.16
CA VAL A 151 10.72 -3.14 6.28
C VAL A 151 12.24 -3.16 6.40
N ARG A 152 12.95 -2.45 5.53
CA ARG A 152 14.42 -2.37 5.60
C ARG A 152 14.90 -1.69 6.89
N GLY A 153 14.30 -0.59 7.30
CA GLY A 153 14.69 0.16 8.49
C GLY A 153 14.51 -0.62 9.80
N PHE A 154 13.57 -1.56 9.83
CA PHE A 154 13.29 -2.41 10.99
C PHE A 154 13.77 -3.86 10.84
N ALA A 155 14.52 -4.19 9.79
CA ALA A 155 14.99 -5.55 9.53
C ALA A 155 15.81 -6.14 10.71
N SER A 156 16.54 -5.30 11.45
CA SER A 156 17.31 -5.69 12.64
C SER A 156 16.45 -6.18 13.82
N PHE A 157 15.17 -5.83 13.85
CA PHE A 157 14.20 -6.29 14.86
C PHE A 157 13.53 -7.62 14.47
N GLY A 158 13.96 -8.20 13.35
CA GLY A 158 13.46 -9.46 12.82
C GLY A 158 12.43 -9.27 11.71
N ALA A 159 12.44 -10.18 10.73
CA ALA A 159 11.58 -10.14 9.56
C ALA A 159 10.08 -10.05 9.92
N SER A 160 9.63 -10.84 10.91
CA SER A 160 8.22 -10.82 11.34
C SER A 160 7.78 -9.45 11.86
N PHE A 161 8.63 -8.75 12.60
CA PHE A 161 8.31 -7.41 13.10
C PHE A 161 8.27 -6.39 11.96
N ALA A 162 9.28 -6.40 11.09
CA ALA A 162 9.40 -5.50 9.95
C ALA A 162 8.22 -5.65 8.97
N VAL A 163 7.92 -6.89 8.57
CA VAL A 163 6.78 -7.21 7.70
C VAL A 163 5.46 -6.91 8.41
N GLY A 164 5.32 -7.29 9.69
CA GLY A 164 4.12 -7.03 10.48
C GLY A 164 3.77 -5.55 10.57
N LEU A 165 4.78 -4.68 10.78
CA LEU A 165 4.58 -3.23 10.79
C LEU A 165 4.11 -2.71 9.43
N SER A 166 4.74 -3.16 8.34
CA SER A 166 4.34 -2.79 6.97
C SER A 166 2.90 -3.22 6.67
N VAL A 167 2.54 -4.46 7.02
CA VAL A 167 1.19 -5.01 6.86
C VAL A 167 0.17 -4.24 7.69
N LEU A 168 0.52 -3.88 8.93
CA LEU A 168 -0.37 -3.10 9.79
C LEU A 168 -0.67 -1.72 9.18
N VAL A 169 0.35 -1.01 8.71
CA VAL A 169 0.17 0.30 8.07
C VAL A 169 -0.73 0.16 6.84
N ARG A 170 -0.48 -0.85 5.99
CA ARG A 170 -1.28 -1.15 4.79
C ARG A 170 -2.74 -1.49 5.12
N LEU A 171 -2.96 -2.30 6.15
CA LEU A 171 -4.30 -2.62 6.64
C LEU A 171 -5.06 -1.36 7.12
N LEU A 172 -4.39 -0.44 7.83
CA LEU A 172 -5.05 0.76 8.36
C LEU A 172 -5.60 1.66 7.24
N TYR A 173 -4.84 1.89 6.17
CA TYR A 173 -5.30 2.74 5.07
C TYR A 173 -6.18 2.04 4.03
N HIS A 174 -6.30 0.70 4.06
CA HIS A 174 -7.22 -0.04 3.19
C HIS A 174 -8.46 -0.64 3.88
N ARG A 175 -8.63 -0.41 5.18
CA ARG A 175 -9.78 -0.93 5.94
C ARG A 175 -11.15 -0.58 5.33
N TYR A 176 -11.25 0.52 4.58
CA TYR A 176 -12.45 0.91 3.84
C TYR A 176 -12.94 -0.14 2.82
N GLN A 177 -12.11 -1.11 2.42
CA GLN A 177 -12.48 -2.15 1.46
C GLN A 177 -13.45 -3.20 2.02
N GLY A 178 -13.70 -3.19 3.34
CA GLY A 178 -14.53 -4.15 4.05
C GLY A 178 -13.74 -5.32 4.64
N PRO A 179 -14.41 -6.25 5.35
CA PRO A 179 -13.74 -7.35 6.04
C PRO A 179 -12.95 -8.27 5.12
N ALA A 180 -13.52 -8.69 3.98
CA ALA A 180 -12.81 -9.56 3.04
C ALA A 180 -11.62 -8.81 2.42
N GLY A 181 -11.83 -7.57 1.98
CA GLY A 181 -10.76 -6.70 1.46
C GLY A 181 -9.61 -6.52 2.46
N ALA A 182 -9.91 -6.30 3.73
CA ALA A 182 -8.91 -6.18 4.79
C ALA A 182 -8.04 -7.44 4.94
N VAL A 183 -8.65 -8.63 4.88
CA VAL A 183 -7.92 -9.91 4.92
C VAL A 183 -7.07 -10.08 3.66
N SER A 184 -7.61 -9.77 2.48
CA SER A 184 -6.87 -9.80 1.21
C SER A 184 -5.66 -8.88 1.24
N VAL A 185 -5.79 -7.67 1.81
CA VAL A 185 -4.69 -6.72 2.01
C VAL A 185 -3.61 -7.27 2.95
N VAL A 186 -3.99 -7.93 4.04
CA VAL A 186 -3.05 -8.59 4.94
C VAL A 186 -2.26 -9.67 4.20
N MET A 187 -2.95 -10.54 3.46
CA MET A 187 -2.31 -11.62 2.71
C MET A 187 -1.39 -11.07 1.62
N PHE A 188 -1.84 -10.07 0.86
CA PHE A 188 -1.02 -9.38 -0.13
C PHE A 188 0.22 -8.74 0.49
N GLY A 189 0.05 -8.05 1.62
CA GLY A 189 1.16 -7.42 2.33
C GLY A 189 2.20 -8.43 2.85
N ILE A 190 1.77 -9.62 3.29
CA ILE A 190 2.65 -10.71 3.67
C ILE A 190 3.42 -11.23 2.45
N VAL A 191 2.75 -11.46 1.31
CA VAL A 191 3.40 -11.91 0.07
C VAL A 191 4.51 -10.94 -0.35
N LEU A 192 4.22 -9.64 -0.37
CA LEU A 192 5.20 -8.62 -0.72
C LEU A 192 6.34 -8.53 0.31
N GLY A 193 6.00 -8.51 1.59
CA GLY A 193 6.99 -8.39 2.66
C GLY A 193 7.90 -9.60 2.79
N ALA A 194 7.41 -10.81 2.49
CA ALA A 194 8.21 -12.04 2.54
C ALA A 194 9.26 -12.12 1.41
N ALA A 195 9.07 -11.35 0.33
CA ALA A 195 9.98 -11.33 -0.81
C ALA A 195 11.09 -10.26 -0.69
N TYR A 196 11.05 -9.44 0.36
CA TYR A 196 11.90 -8.25 0.55
C TYR A 196 12.89 -8.41 1.70
#